data_AF-A0A0B1RRY8-F1
#
_entry.id   AF-A0A0B1RRY8-F1
#
_cell.length_a   1.000
_cell.length_b   1.000
_cell.length_c   1.000
_cell.angle_alpha   90.00
_cell.angle_beta   90.00
_cell.angle_gamma   90.00
#
_symmetry.space_group_name_H-M   'P 1'
#
loop_
_entity.id
_entity.type
_entity.pdbx_description
1 polymer ?
#
loop_
_entity_poly.entity_id
_entity_poly.type
_entity_poly.pdbx_seq_one_letter_code
_entity_poly.pdbx_strand_id
1 'polypeptide(L)'
;MLLLAPVDAQEPVLGLIRNLLTRHPNVSCLIHRDVPETLSSDPYNEEESCLSKCNALDSSLWEIKSLQKHWHPNVAKRANFVDRKLQQVESFVRFRCQDELFSNMMAKAFGSGEQSIENKYSRAQVCYFTFQLKAF
;
A
#
# COMPACT_ATOMS: atom_id res chain seq x y z
N MET A 1 -14.39 0.17 -7.38
CA MET A 1 -14.39 1.64 -7.64
C MET A 1 -13.07 2.40 -7.38
N LEU A 2 -12.20 2.00 -6.45
CA LEU A 2 -10.98 2.77 -6.10
C LEU A 2 -9.99 2.98 -7.27
N LEU A 3 -9.92 2.03 -8.21
CA LEU A 3 -9.03 2.11 -9.38
C LEU A 3 -9.37 3.27 -10.33
N LEU A 4 -10.64 3.68 -10.37
CA LEU A 4 -11.12 4.78 -11.20
C LEU A 4 -11.23 6.09 -10.43
N ALA A 5 -11.01 6.06 -9.12
CA ALA A 5 -11.08 7.24 -8.28
C ALA A 5 -9.91 8.19 -8.57
N PRO A 6 -10.12 9.50 -8.41
CA PRO A 6 -9.05 10.46 -8.56
C PRO A 6 -8.03 10.36 -7.42
N VAL A 7 -6.82 10.90 -7.64
CA VAL A 7 -5.66 10.71 -6.76
C VAL A 7 -5.86 11.27 -5.34
N ASP A 8 -6.66 12.33 -5.22
CA ASP A 8 -7.07 12.97 -3.97
C ASP A 8 -7.97 12.08 -3.10
N ALA A 9 -8.74 11.18 -3.71
CA ALA A 9 -9.51 10.18 -3.01
C ALA A 9 -8.71 8.90 -2.74
N GLN A 10 -7.82 8.49 -3.66
CA GLN A 10 -7.09 7.23 -3.54
C GLN A 10 -6.17 7.16 -2.31
N GLU A 11 -5.35 8.20 -2.09
CA GLU A 11 -4.41 8.23 -0.95
C GLU A 11 -5.11 8.12 0.42
N PRO A 12 -6.17 8.90 0.74
CA PRO A 12 -6.85 8.79 2.01
C PRO A 12 -7.67 7.50 2.15
N VAL A 13 -8.32 7.02 1.09
CA VAL A 13 -9.11 5.77 1.15
C VAL A 13 -8.22 4.57 1.45
N LEU A 14 -7.02 4.48 0.88
CA LEU A 14 -6.04 3.46 1.25
C LEU A 14 -5.67 3.52 2.74
N GLY A 15 -5.56 4.73 3.30
CA GLY A 15 -5.34 4.94 4.73
C GLY A 15 -6.51 4.44 5.58
N LEU A 16 -7.75 4.70 5.15
CA LEU A 16 -8.95 4.24 5.82
C LEU A 16 -9.06 2.71 5.80
N ILE A 17 -8.85 2.09 4.64
CA ILE A 17 -8.87 0.62 4.50
C ILE A 17 -7.84 0.01 5.44
N ARG A 18 -6.60 0.51 5.43
CA ARG A 18 -5.54 0.05 6.35
C ARG A 18 -5.98 0.16 7.82
N ASN A 19 -6.57 1.29 8.20
CA ASN A 19 -7.01 1.49 9.59
C ASN A 19 -8.16 0.55 9.97
N LEU A 20 -9.09 0.24 9.06
CA LEU A 20 -10.15 -0.74 9.29
C LEU A 20 -9.57 -2.14 9.53
N LEU A 21 -8.56 -2.54 8.76
CA LEU A 21 -7.88 -3.82 8.95
C LEU A 21 -7.08 -3.87 10.25
N THR A 22 -6.50 -2.74 10.67
CA THR A 22 -5.83 -2.63 11.98
C THR A 22 -6.83 -2.81 13.13
N ARG A 23 -8.06 -2.29 13.02
CA ARG A 23 -9.11 -2.43 14.05
C ARG A 23 -9.77 -3.81 14.05
N HIS A 24 -9.93 -4.42 12.89
CA HIS A 24 -10.72 -5.62 12.70
C HIS A 24 -9.86 -6.73 12.08
N PRO A 25 -9.22 -7.60 12.89
CA PRO A 25 -8.38 -8.67 12.37
C PRO A 25 -9.17 -9.70 11.54
N ASN A 26 -10.48 -9.82 11.77
CA ASN A 26 -11.35 -10.75 11.03
C ASN A 26 -11.40 -10.47 9.52
N VAL A 27 -11.16 -9.23 9.09
CA VAL A 27 -11.12 -8.86 7.66
C VAL A 27 -9.71 -8.95 7.06
N SER A 28 -8.71 -9.42 7.81
CA SER A 28 -7.34 -9.59 7.30
C SER A 28 -7.25 -10.63 6.18
N CYS A 29 -8.21 -11.57 6.13
CA CYS A 29 -8.33 -12.57 5.06
C CYS A 29 -8.47 -11.95 3.66
N LEU A 30 -8.96 -10.70 3.58
CA LEU A 30 -9.12 -9.96 2.33
C LEU A 30 -7.80 -9.59 1.65
N ILE A 31 -6.71 -9.57 2.42
CA ILE A 31 -5.36 -9.22 1.93
C ILE A 31 -4.48 -10.45 1.85
N HIS A 32 -4.58 -11.32 2.85
CA HIS A 32 -3.76 -12.50 2.95
C HIS A 32 -4.59 -13.67 3.46
N ARG A 33 -4.57 -14.78 2.72
CA ARG A 33 -5.15 -16.06 3.12
C ARG A 33 -4.02 -17.06 3.32
N ASP A 34 -4.04 -17.75 4.46
CA ASP A 34 -3.06 -18.79 4.77
C ASP A 34 -3.19 -19.99 3.81
N VAL A 35 -4.43 -20.32 3.44
CA VAL A 35 -4.76 -21.35 2.45
C VAL A 35 -5.40 -20.67 1.25
N PRO A 36 -4.63 -20.39 0.17
CA PRO A 36 -5.19 -19.77 -1.02
C PRO A 36 -6.04 -20.80 -1.77
N GLU A 37 -7.32 -20.49 -1.94
CA GLU A 37 -8.22 -21.26 -2.79
C GLU A 37 -8.07 -20.80 -4.25
N THR A 38 -8.08 -21.76 -5.18
CA THR A 38 -8.09 -21.43 -6.60
C THR A 38 -9.54 -21.18 -7.01
N LEU A 39 -9.92 -19.91 -7.04
CA LEU A 39 -11.26 -19.49 -7.47
C LEU A 39 -11.26 -19.22 -8.97
N SER A 40 -12.31 -19.66 -9.67
CA SER A 40 -12.49 -19.35 -11.09
C SER A 40 -12.86 -17.89 -11.34
N SER A 41 -13.52 -17.26 -10.37
CA SER A 41 -13.95 -15.86 -10.38
C SER A 41 -14.05 -15.32 -8.96
N ASP A 42 -14.02 -14.00 -8.81
CA ASP A 42 -14.25 -13.33 -7.53
C ASP A 42 -15.71 -13.54 -7.06
N PRO A 43 -15.96 -14.07 -5.85
CA PRO A 43 -17.32 -14.29 -5.32
C PRO A 43 -18.05 -13.02 -4.88
N TYR A 44 -17.36 -11.86 -4.82
CA TYR A 44 -18.00 -10.59 -4.46
C TYR A 44 -19.05 -10.16 -5.49
N ASN A 45 -20.26 -9.82 -5.00
CA ASN A 45 -21.35 -9.32 -5.83
C ASN A 45 -21.56 -7.82 -5.61
N GLU A 46 -21.21 -7.00 -6.60
CA GLU A 46 -21.35 -5.53 -6.56
C GLU A 46 -22.82 -5.06 -6.62
N GLU A 47 -23.71 -5.83 -7.25
CA GLU A 47 -25.13 -5.48 -7.41
C GLU A 47 -25.97 -5.81 -6.18
N GLU A 48 -25.40 -6.51 -5.19
CA GLU A 48 -26.11 -6.87 -3.97
C GLU A 48 -26.25 -5.66 -3.03
N SER A 49 -27.50 -5.27 -2.78
CA SER A 49 -27.85 -4.16 -1.86
C SER A 49 -27.46 -4.43 -0.39
N CYS A 50 -27.49 -5.68 0.04
CA CYS A 50 -27.26 -6.08 1.43
C CYS A 50 -25.76 -6.35 1.67
N LEU A 51 -25.09 -5.50 2.46
CA LEU A 51 -23.66 -5.65 2.79
C LEU A 51 -23.27 -7.00 3.40
N SER A 52 -24.19 -7.67 4.10
CA SER A 52 -23.94 -9.00 4.68
C SER A 52 -24.07 -10.16 3.69
N LYS A 53 -24.62 -9.91 2.49
CA LYS A 53 -24.90 -10.93 1.46
C LYS A 53 -24.04 -10.79 0.21
N CYS A 54 -23.24 -9.74 0.10
CA CYS A 54 -22.39 -9.49 -1.08
C CYS A 54 -21.14 -10.39 -1.15
N ASN A 55 -20.95 -11.33 -0.21
CA ASN A 55 -19.83 -12.28 -0.15
C ASN A 55 -18.44 -11.64 -0.19
N ALA A 56 -18.30 -10.42 0.33
CA ALA A 56 -17.02 -9.71 0.35
C ALA A 56 -15.94 -10.41 1.19
N LEU A 57 -16.29 -11.12 2.27
CA LEU A 57 -15.30 -11.85 3.08
C LEU A 57 -14.66 -13.02 2.33
N ASP A 58 -15.41 -13.60 1.38
CA ASP A 58 -14.95 -14.69 0.54
C ASP A 58 -14.16 -14.20 -0.68
N SER A 59 -14.08 -12.89 -0.90
CA SER A 59 -13.25 -12.27 -1.95
C SER A 59 -11.86 -11.82 -1.45
N SER A 60 -11.16 -11.04 -2.29
CA SER A 60 -9.84 -10.46 -2.00
C SER A 60 -9.73 -9.04 -2.55
N LEU A 61 -8.99 -8.16 -1.87
CA LEU A 61 -8.81 -6.75 -2.24
C LEU A 61 -7.67 -6.56 -3.26
N TRP A 62 -7.81 -7.17 -4.43
CA TRP A 62 -6.79 -7.17 -5.49
C TRP A 62 -6.54 -5.78 -6.09
N GLU A 63 -7.49 -4.86 -5.98
CA GLU A 63 -7.36 -3.49 -6.47
C GLU A 63 -6.22 -2.75 -5.75
N ILE A 64 -6.03 -3.01 -4.46
CA ILE A 64 -4.95 -2.40 -3.69
C ILE A 64 -3.59 -2.90 -4.18
N LYS A 65 -3.50 -4.17 -4.56
CA LYS A 65 -2.29 -4.75 -5.15
C LYS A 65 -1.93 -4.05 -6.46
N SER A 66 -2.92 -3.75 -7.28
CA SER A 66 -2.72 -2.99 -8.53
C SER A 66 -2.21 -1.56 -8.28
N LEU A 67 -2.73 -0.90 -7.23
CA LEU A 67 -2.31 0.47 -6.85
C LEU A 67 -0.88 0.55 -6.30
N GLN A 68 -0.21 -0.56 -6.00
CA GLN A 68 1.20 -0.54 -5.61
C GLN A 68 2.11 -0.01 -6.73
N LYS A 69 1.69 -0.14 -8.00
CA LYS A 69 2.40 0.36 -9.18
C LYS A 69 1.74 1.64 -9.75
N HIS A 70 1.14 2.45 -8.89
CA HIS A 70 0.49 3.70 -9.28
C HIS A 70 1.51 4.79 -9.67
N TRP A 71 1.15 5.64 -10.64
CA TRP A 71 2.02 6.73 -11.12
C TRP A 71 2.34 7.76 -10.01
N HIS A 72 1.38 8.01 -9.12
CA HIS A 72 1.57 8.90 -7.99
C HIS A 72 2.31 8.19 -6.84
N PRO A 73 3.53 8.63 -6.46
CA PRO A 73 4.39 7.89 -5.54
C PRO A 73 3.81 7.76 -4.13
N ASN A 74 3.02 8.73 -3.66
CA ASN A 74 2.41 8.61 -2.33
C ASN A 74 1.30 7.55 -2.31
N VAL A 75 0.56 7.37 -3.41
CA VAL A 75 -0.48 6.33 -3.53
C VAL A 75 0.18 4.96 -3.54
N ALA A 76 1.20 4.77 -4.38
CA ALA A 76 2.00 3.55 -4.43
C ALA A 76 2.60 3.20 -3.06
N LYS A 77 3.21 4.19 -2.38
CA LYS A 77 3.75 4.02 -1.03
C LYS A 77 2.68 3.65 -0.02
N ARG A 78 1.49 4.24 -0.13
CA ARG A 78 0.38 3.94 0.78
C ARG A 78 -0.15 2.53 0.56
N ALA A 79 -0.31 2.07 -0.69
CA ALA A 79 -0.78 0.73 -1.04
C ALA A 79 0.17 -0.41 -0.62
N ASN A 80 1.46 -0.12 -0.41
CA ASN A 80 2.46 -1.11 0.00
C ASN A 80 2.25 -1.71 1.40
N PHE A 81 1.21 -1.31 2.14
CA PHE A 81 0.89 -1.95 3.42
C PHE A 81 0.42 -3.41 3.25
N VAL A 82 -0.11 -3.76 2.09
CA VAL A 82 -0.61 -5.13 1.76
C VAL A 82 0.48 -6.19 1.86
N ASP A 83 1.72 -5.87 1.46
CA ASP A 83 2.83 -6.83 1.46
C ASP A 83 3.59 -6.87 2.80
N ARG A 84 3.14 -6.09 3.78
CA ARG A 84 3.81 -5.93 5.07
C ARG A 84 2.88 -6.37 6.18
N LYS A 85 3.46 -6.74 7.32
CA LYS A 85 2.66 -6.94 8.53
C LYS A 85 1.93 -5.64 8.88
N LEU A 86 0.62 -5.74 9.10
CA LEU A 86 -0.20 -4.61 9.54
C LEU A 86 0.36 -4.07 10.86
N GLN A 87 0.53 -2.75 10.92
CA GLN A 87 0.96 -2.09 12.15
C GLN A 87 -0.23 -2.02 13.10
N GLN A 88 0.05 -2.10 14.41
CA GLN A 88 -0.97 -2.01 15.46
C GLN A 88 -1.54 -0.60 15.63
N VAL A 89 -0.83 0.41 15.13
CA VAL A 89 -1.23 1.82 15.24
C VAL A 89 -1.81 2.31 13.93
N GLU A 90 -2.99 2.91 14.04
CA GLU A 90 -3.67 3.57 12.94
C GLU A 90 -2.85 4.75 12.42
N SER A 91 -2.93 4.94 11.11
CA SER A 91 -2.28 6.08 10.48
C SER A 91 -3.24 7.25 10.36
N PHE A 92 -2.72 8.45 10.51
CA PHE A 92 -3.47 9.66 10.19
C PHE A 92 -3.90 9.65 8.71
N VAL A 93 -5.13 10.07 8.46
CA VAL A 93 -5.70 10.19 7.12
C VAL A 93 -5.93 11.67 6.84
N ARG A 94 -5.31 12.18 5.78
CA ARG A 94 -5.42 13.58 5.36
C ARG A 94 -6.06 13.64 3.99
N PHE A 95 -7.20 14.32 3.90
CA PHE A 95 -7.78 14.71 2.62
C PHE A 95 -7.12 15.99 2.14
N ARG A 96 -6.75 16.03 0.86
CA ARG A 96 -6.12 17.18 0.20
C ARG A 96 -6.83 17.41 -1.13
N CYS A 97 -6.93 18.65 -1.58
CA CYS A 97 -7.43 18.91 -2.93
C CYS A 97 -6.35 18.56 -3.97
N GLN A 98 -6.77 18.36 -5.22
CA GLN A 98 -5.85 18.02 -6.31
C GLN A 98 -4.78 19.09 -6.54
N ASP A 99 -5.13 20.37 -6.40
CA ASP A 99 -4.17 21.47 -6.59
C ASP A 99 -3.03 21.42 -5.57
N GLU A 100 -3.32 21.08 -4.31
CA GLU A 100 -2.31 20.90 -3.27
C GLU A 100 -1.41 19.69 -3.60
N LEU A 101 -1.99 18.59 -4.08
CA LEU A 101 -1.23 17.39 -4.46
C LEU A 101 -0.29 17.66 -5.63
N PHE A 102 -0.80 18.32 -6.67
CA PHE A 102 -0.01 18.70 -7.83
C PHE A 102 1.10 19.68 -7.45
N SER A 103 0.78 20.73 -6.68
CA SER A 103 1.77 21.71 -6.22
C SER A 103 2.89 21.06 -5.40
N ASN A 104 2.54 20.14 -4.48
CA ASN A 104 3.52 19.39 -3.71
C ASN A 104 4.40 18.46 -4.57
N MET A 105 3.82 17.86 -5.61
CA MET A 105 4.57 17.04 -6.56
C MET A 105 5.57 17.88 -7.35
N MET A 106 5.14 19.04 -7.86
CA MET A 106 5.98 19.94 -8.66
C MET A 106 7.05 20.66 -7.84
N ALA A 107 6.77 20.95 -6.57
CA ALA A 107 7.76 21.51 -5.64
C ALA A 107 8.87 20.51 -5.27
N LYS A 108 8.68 19.22 -5.55
CA LYS A 108 9.66 18.19 -5.21
C LYS A 108 10.81 18.19 -6.22
N ALA A 109 12.03 18.37 -5.73
CA ALA A 109 13.22 18.32 -6.58
C ALA A 109 13.35 16.96 -7.29
N PHE A 110 13.32 16.98 -8.61
CA PHE A 110 13.66 15.85 -9.47
C PHE A 110 15.15 15.50 -9.27
N GLY A 111 15.50 14.21 -9.23
CA GLY A 111 16.91 13.77 -9.13
C GLY A 111 17.49 13.61 -7.73
N SER A 112 16.73 13.85 -6.65
CA SER A 112 17.20 13.59 -5.27
C SER A 112 17.48 12.09 -4.95
N GLY A 113 17.18 11.18 -5.88
CA GLY A 113 17.31 9.74 -5.72
C GLY A 113 18.69 9.15 -6.01
N GLU A 114 19.54 9.81 -6.82
CA GLU A 114 20.86 9.28 -7.19
C GLU A 114 21.77 9.17 -5.97
N GLN A 115 21.82 10.21 -5.13
CA GLN A 115 22.54 10.18 -3.85
C GLN A 115 21.98 9.11 -2.89
N SER A 116 20.70 8.75 -2.96
CA SER A 116 20.10 7.78 -2.03
C SER A 116 20.43 6.32 -2.38
N ILE A 117 20.64 6.02 -3.66
CA ILE A 117 20.96 4.69 -4.16
C ILE A 117 22.48 4.45 -4.02
N GLU A 118 23.29 5.44 -4.40
CA GLU A 118 24.74 5.40 -4.23
C GLU A 118 25.14 5.35 -2.73
N ASN A 119 24.46 6.11 -1.87
CA ASN A 119 24.66 5.99 -0.41
C ASN A 119 24.21 4.63 0.14
N LYS A 120 23.20 3.96 -0.45
CA LYS A 120 22.82 2.60 -0.05
C LYS A 120 23.88 1.58 -0.47
N TYR A 121 24.44 1.70 -1.67
CA TYR A 121 25.54 0.83 -2.12
C TYR A 121 26.84 1.06 -1.33
N SER A 122 27.19 2.32 -1.07
CA SER A 122 28.34 2.67 -0.21
C SER A 122 28.15 2.16 1.22
N ARG A 123 26.96 2.29 1.82
CA ARG A 123 26.69 1.75 3.17
C ARG A 123 26.72 0.21 3.18
N ALA A 124 26.23 -0.44 2.14
CA ALA A 124 26.33 -1.90 2.00
C ALA A 124 27.79 -2.34 1.88
N GLN A 125 28.60 -1.69 1.06
CA GLN A 125 30.04 -1.98 0.91
C GLN A 125 30.82 -1.77 2.21
N VAL A 126 30.55 -0.69 2.95
CA VAL A 126 31.17 -0.45 4.27
C VAL A 126 30.78 -1.53 5.28
N CYS A 127 29.52 -1.98 5.29
CA CYS A 127 29.09 -3.11 6.12
C CYS A 127 29.79 -4.42 5.74
N TYR A 128 29.97 -4.72 4.45
CA TYR A 128 30.71 -5.92 4.03
C TYR A 128 32.19 -5.87 4.43
N PHE A 129 32.85 -4.71 4.28
CA PHE A 129 34.25 -4.54 4.64
C PHE A 129 34.49 -4.58 6.16
N THR A 130 33.59 -3.98 6.95
CA THR A 130 33.67 -4.03 8.43
C THR A 130 33.35 -5.41 9.00
N PHE A 131 32.52 -6.21 8.32
CA PHE A 131 32.27 -7.60 8.72
C PHE A 131 33.47 -8.51 8.45
N GLN A 132 34.18 -8.29 7.34
CA GLN A 132 35.40 -9.03 7.00
C GLN A 132 36.57 -8.70 7.96
N LEU A 133 36.72 -7.44 8.38
CA LEU A 133 37.78 -7.04 9.33
C LEU A 133 37.56 -7.48 10.78
N LYS A 134 36.32 -7.86 11.16
CA LYS A 134 36.01 -8.40 12.50
C LYS A 134 36.04 -9.93 12.55
N ALA A 135 36.28 -10.59 11.42
CA ALA A 135 36.38 -12.04 11.30
C ALA A 135 37.84 -12.55 11.26
N PHE A 136 38.81 -11.63 11.43
CA PHE A 136 40.21 -11.89 11.73
C PHE A 136 40.56 -11.24 13.08
#